data_AF-A0A840F703-F1
#
_entry.id   AF-A0A840F703-F1
#
_cell.length_a   1.000
_cell.length_b   1.000
_cell.length_c   1.000
_cell.angle_alpha   90.00
_cell.angle_beta   90.00
_cell.angle_gamma   90.00
#
_symmetry.space_group_name_H-M   'P 1'
#
loop_
_entity.id
_entity.type
_entity.pdbx_description
1 polymer ?
#
loop_
_entity_poly.entity_id
_entity_poly.type
_entity_poly.pdbx_seq_one_letter_code
_entity_poly.pdbx_strand_id
1 'polypeptide(L)'
;MVSTTNARLAAGHDRIVILAPMPEGYGQIPGAAADAETLAAQADVCLIAPDEQSVAAIGPNPYDPTRRKAAAQAGRAQADAVVDKIATLWDTPLRP
;
A
#
# COMPACT_ATOMS: atom_id res chain seq x y z
N MET A 1 5.37 -13.46 -14.31
CA MET A 1 4.16 -12.70 -13.94
C MET A 1 4.65 -11.38 -13.33
N VAL A 2 4.16 -10.24 -13.80
CA VAL A 2 4.52 -8.93 -13.26
C VAL A 2 3.38 -8.52 -12.31
N SER A 3 3.71 -8.00 -11.13
CA SER A 3 2.76 -7.45 -10.17
C SER A 3 3.25 -6.07 -9.73
N THR A 4 2.31 -5.19 -9.39
CA THR A 4 2.55 -3.83 -8.87
C THR A 4 3.13 -3.85 -7.45
N THR A 5 2.76 -4.86 -6.64
CA THR A 5 3.15 -4.94 -5.22
C THR A 5 3.54 -6.33 -4.72
N ASN A 6 3.29 -7.39 -5.50
CA ASN A 6 3.40 -8.80 -5.07
C ASN A 6 2.52 -9.15 -3.84
N ALA A 7 1.46 -8.38 -3.58
CA ALA A 7 0.65 -8.51 -2.36
C ALA A 7 0.07 -9.92 -2.16
N ARG A 8 -0.30 -10.61 -3.25
CA ARG A 8 -0.86 -11.96 -3.21
C ARG A 8 0.08 -13.04 -2.64
N LEU A 9 1.38 -12.76 -2.51
CA LEU A 9 2.30 -13.65 -1.81
C LEU A 9 2.00 -13.78 -0.31
N ALA A 10 1.24 -12.84 0.26
CA ALA A 10 0.81 -12.87 1.65
C ALA A 10 -0.44 -13.74 1.89
N ALA A 11 -0.94 -14.46 0.89
CA ALA A 11 -2.08 -15.36 1.07
C ALA A 11 -1.80 -16.42 2.15
N GLY A 12 -2.78 -16.66 3.02
CA GLY A 12 -2.65 -17.55 4.18
C GLY A 12 -2.20 -16.86 5.48
N HIS A 13 -1.95 -15.54 5.46
CA HIS A 13 -1.79 -14.73 6.67
C HIS A 13 -3.10 -14.05 7.07
N ASP A 14 -3.37 -13.96 8.36
CA ASP A 14 -4.60 -13.37 8.90
C ASP A 14 -4.66 -11.85 8.79
N ARG A 15 -3.49 -11.18 8.82
CA ARG A 15 -3.35 -9.72 8.76
C ARG A 15 -2.34 -9.33 7.71
N ILE A 16 -2.72 -8.40 6.84
CA ILE A 16 -1.89 -7.99 5.70
C ILE A 16 -1.89 -6.47 5.59
N VAL A 17 -0.71 -5.85 5.63
CA VAL A 17 -0.52 -4.46 5.19
C VAL A 17 0.18 -4.45 3.84
N ILE A 18 -0.44 -3.77 2.89
CA ILE A 18 0.09 -3.60 1.55
C ILE A 18 0.60 -2.18 1.42
N LEU A 19 1.89 -2.01 1.15
CA LEU A 19 2.50 -0.71 0.85
C LEU A 19 2.68 -0.60 -0.67
N ALA A 20 1.87 0.22 -1.33
CA ALA A 20 1.79 0.31 -2.77
C ALA A 20 2.15 1.73 -3.27
N PRO A 21 3.44 2.11 -3.35
CA PRO A 21 3.86 3.43 -3.83
C PRO A 21 3.54 3.66 -5.31
N MET A 22 3.31 2.58 -6.08
CA MET A 22 2.83 2.59 -7.46
C MET A 22 1.62 1.64 -7.55
N PRO A 23 0.42 2.07 -7.11
CA PRO A 23 -0.71 1.17 -6.89
C PRO A 23 -1.45 0.78 -8.18
N GLU A 24 -1.26 1.53 -9.27
CA GLU A 24 -2.00 1.36 -10.51
C GLU A 24 -1.54 0.12 -11.28
N GLY A 25 -2.52 -0.66 -11.76
CA GLY A 25 -2.27 -1.78 -12.66
C GLY A 25 -1.90 -1.32 -14.08
N TYR A 26 -1.51 -2.27 -14.93
CA TYR A 26 -1.16 -1.98 -16.32
C TYR A 26 -1.67 -3.08 -17.26
N GLY A 27 -2.56 -2.73 -18.18
CA GLY A 27 -3.20 -3.69 -19.09
C GLY A 27 -3.94 -4.78 -18.32
N GLN A 28 -3.47 -6.03 -18.43
CA GLN A 28 -4.03 -7.19 -17.72
C GLN A 28 -3.42 -7.41 -16.33
N ILE A 29 -2.45 -6.57 -15.92
CA ILE A 29 -1.83 -6.64 -14.58
C ILE A 29 -2.76 -5.92 -13.59
N PRO A 30 -3.27 -6.61 -12.55
CA PRO A 30 -4.13 -5.99 -11.55
C PRO A 30 -3.36 -4.93 -10.75
N GLY A 31 -4.07 -3.89 -10.33
CA GLY A 31 -3.57 -2.90 -9.38
C GLY A 31 -3.60 -3.42 -7.94
N ALA A 32 -2.92 -2.71 -7.04
CA ALA A 32 -2.83 -3.07 -5.63
C ALA A 32 -4.20 -3.15 -4.94
N ALA A 33 -5.18 -2.35 -5.39
CA ALA A 33 -6.55 -2.39 -4.87
C ALA A 33 -7.27 -3.72 -5.18
N ALA A 34 -7.11 -4.25 -6.39
CA ALA A 34 -7.71 -5.54 -6.77
C ALA A 34 -7.04 -6.72 -6.05
N ASP A 35 -5.72 -6.65 -5.84
CA ASP A 35 -5.00 -7.62 -5.02
C ASP A 35 -5.48 -7.56 -3.54
N ALA A 36 -5.66 -6.35 -3.00
CA ALA A 36 -6.17 -6.14 -1.65
C ALA A 36 -7.59 -6.71 -1.47
N GLU A 37 -8.48 -6.45 -2.43
CA GLU A 37 -9.85 -6.98 -2.44
C GLU A 37 -9.85 -8.52 -2.46
N THR A 38 -8.99 -9.12 -3.28
CA THR A 38 -8.84 -10.58 -3.34
C THR A 38 -8.41 -11.16 -1.99
N LEU A 39 -7.45 -10.52 -1.31
CA LEU A 39 -6.93 -10.98 -0.02
C LEU A 39 -7.93 -10.74 1.13
N ALA A 40 -8.74 -9.68 1.03
CA ALA A 40 -9.73 -9.33 2.05
C ALA A 40 -10.82 -10.40 2.22
N ALA A 41 -10.99 -11.30 1.25
CA ALA A 41 -11.88 -12.45 1.38
C ALA A 41 -11.46 -13.43 2.50
N GLN A 42 -10.17 -13.44 2.89
CA GLN A 42 -9.61 -14.41 3.84
C GLN A 42 -8.77 -13.78 4.95
N ALA A 43 -8.43 -12.49 4.85
CA ALA A 43 -7.57 -11.79 5.79
C ALA A 43 -8.11 -10.40 6.12
N ASP A 44 -7.62 -9.80 7.20
CA ASP A 44 -7.82 -8.40 7.50
C ASP A 44 -6.73 -7.58 6.78
N VAL A 45 -7.14 -6.82 5.75
CA VAL A 45 -6.21 -6.17 4.80
C VAL A 45 -6.25 -4.65 4.93
N CYS A 46 -5.08 -4.04 5.05
CA CYS A 46 -4.92 -2.59 4.98
C CYS A 46 -3.99 -2.21 3.81
N LEU A 47 -4.57 -1.65 2.75
CA LEU A 47 -3.82 -1.04 1.65
C LEU A 47 -3.45 0.40 1.98
N ILE A 48 -2.16 0.73 1.81
CA ILE A 48 -1.60 2.08 1.87
C ILE A 48 -1.08 2.42 0.48
N ALA A 49 -1.69 3.42 -0.14
CA ALA A 49 -1.23 4.05 -1.38
C ALA A 49 -0.87 5.52 -1.09
N PRO A 50 -0.02 6.17 -1.91
CA PRO A 50 0.28 7.59 -1.76
C PRO A 50 -0.98 8.45 -1.72
N ASP A 51 -1.07 9.33 -0.74
CA ASP A 51 -2.08 10.40 -0.74
C ASP A 51 -1.73 11.50 -1.75
N GLU A 52 -2.60 12.49 -1.92
CA GLU A 52 -2.41 13.57 -2.90
C GLU A 52 -1.08 14.32 -2.72
N GLN A 53 -0.68 14.57 -1.47
CA GLN A 53 0.59 15.24 -1.15
C GLN A 53 1.79 14.38 -1.54
N SER A 54 1.72 13.07 -1.26
CA SER A 54 2.74 12.10 -1.61
C SER A 54 2.84 11.91 -3.13
N VAL A 55 1.73 11.86 -3.86
CA VAL A 55 1.70 11.82 -5.33
C VAL A 55 2.39 13.06 -5.91
N ALA A 56 2.08 14.25 -5.40
CA ALA A 56 2.72 15.49 -5.86
C ALA A 56 4.23 15.52 -5.58
N ALA A 57 4.65 15.01 -4.42
CA ALA A 57 6.05 14.91 -4.03
C ALA A 57 6.83 13.90 -4.90
N ILE A 58 6.25 12.73 -5.19
CA ILE A 58 6.81 11.72 -6.10
C ILE A 58 6.92 12.29 -7.52
N GLY A 59 5.88 12.96 -8.00
CA GLY A 59 5.84 13.57 -9.31
C GLY A 59 5.69 12.59 -10.48
N PRO A 60 5.76 13.10 -11.72
CA PRO A 60 5.48 12.31 -12.92
C PRO A 60 6.58 11.29 -13.26
N ASN A 61 7.79 11.46 -12.71
CA ASN A 61 8.88 10.51 -12.84
C ASN A 61 9.29 9.99 -11.45
N PRO A 62 8.79 8.82 -11.02
CA PRO A 62 9.14 8.26 -9.71
C PRO A 62 10.63 7.89 -9.58
N TYR A 63 11.37 7.86 -10.69
CA TYR A 63 12.81 7.59 -10.72
C TYR A 63 13.67 8.86 -10.66
N ASP A 64 13.07 10.05 -10.53
CA ASP A 64 13.82 11.31 -10.38
C ASP A 64 14.57 11.35 -9.03
N PRO A 65 15.92 11.31 -9.04
CA PRO A 65 16.69 11.26 -7.81
C PRO A 65 16.60 12.54 -6.98
N THR A 66 16.21 13.66 -7.60
CA THR A 66 16.06 14.96 -6.92
C THR A 66 14.81 15.01 -6.03
N ARG A 67 13.80 14.17 -6.32
CA ARG A 67 12.53 14.11 -5.60
C ARG A 67 12.52 13.15 -4.41
N ARG A 68 13.52 12.27 -4.30
CA ARG A 68 13.61 11.24 -3.23
C ARG A 68 13.39 11.78 -1.82
N LYS A 69 14.01 12.92 -1.48
CA LYS A 69 13.88 13.54 -0.15
C LYS A 69 12.43 14.02 0.09
N ALA A 70 11.85 14.72 -0.87
CA ALA A 70 10.49 15.23 -0.77
C ALA A 70 9.47 14.07 -0.65
N ALA A 71 9.62 13.02 -1.46
CA ALA A 71 8.77 11.83 -1.39
C ALA A 71 8.84 11.12 -0.03
N ALA A 72 10.04 10.95 0.53
CA ALA A 72 10.21 10.36 1.86
C ALA A 72 9.59 11.21 2.98
N GLN A 73 9.70 12.54 2.88
CA GLN A 73 9.08 13.47 3.83
C GLN A 73 7.55 13.45 3.75
N ALA A 74 7.00 13.44 2.54
CA ALA A 74 5.56 13.33 2.32
C ALA A 74 5.01 12.01 2.86
N GLY A 75 5.65 10.88 2.58
CA GLY A 75 5.26 9.58 3.14
C GLY A 75 5.35 9.52 4.66
N ARG A 76 6.33 10.21 5.27
CA ARG A 76 6.41 10.34 6.74
C ARG A 76 5.27 11.20 7.30
N ALA A 77 4.89 12.28 6.62
CA ALA A 77 3.75 13.10 7.02
C ALA A 77 2.41 12.34 6.86
N GLN A 78 2.25 11.56 5.78
CA GLN A 78 1.10 10.70 5.55
C GLN A 78 0.89 9.67 6.67
N ALA A 79 1.95 9.28 7.39
CA ALA A 79 1.87 8.31 8.48
C ALA A 79 0.81 8.68 9.53
N ASP A 80 0.66 9.98 9.83
CA ASP A 80 -0.30 10.46 10.82
C ASP A 80 -1.76 10.12 10.45
N ALA A 81 -2.07 10.02 9.15
CA ALA A 81 -3.40 9.67 8.65
C ALA A 81 -3.68 8.15 8.65
N VAL A 82 -2.64 7.31 8.74
CA VAL A 82 -2.78 5.85 8.58
C VAL A 82 -2.36 5.03 9.80
N VAL A 83 -1.66 5.65 10.76
CA VAL A 83 -1.11 4.96 11.93
C VAL A 83 -2.18 4.25 12.76
N ASP A 84 -3.31 4.90 13.04
CA ASP A 84 -4.38 4.33 13.86
C ASP A 84 -5.06 3.14 13.16
N LYS A 85 -5.20 3.20 11.84
CA LYS A 85 -5.75 2.10 11.03
C LYS A 85 -4.86 0.87 11.09
N ILE A 86 -3.55 1.06 10.99
CA ILE A 86 -2.57 -0.03 11.09
C ILE A 86 -2.52 -0.56 12.54
N ALA A 87 -2.48 0.30 13.55
CA ALA A 87 -2.49 -0.11 14.95
C ALA A 87 -3.71 -0.97 15.28
N THR A 88 -4.91 -0.50 14.89
CA THR A 88 -6.17 -1.24 15.08
C THR A 88 -6.11 -2.64 14.45
N LEU A 89 -5.56 -2.75 13.24
CA LEU A 89 -5.41 -4.04 12.56
C LEU A 89 -4.48 -5.00 13.34
N TRP A 90 -3.45 -4.50 14.04
CA TRP A 90 -2.53 -5.32 14.83
C TRP A 90 -3.06 -5.67 16.22
N ASP A 91 -3.89 -4.80 16.79
CA ASP A 91 -4.45 -5.00 18.13
C ASP A 91 -5.74 -5.85 18.11
N THR A 92 -6.41 -5.96 16.97
CA THR A 92 -7.62 -6.78 16.81
C THR A 92 -7.29 -8.27 16.98
N PRO A 93 -7.90 -9.00 17.94
CA PRO A 93 -7.64 -10.43 18.13
C PRO A 93 -7.80 -11.24 16.83
N LEU A 94 -6.93 -12.24 16.62
CA LEU A 94 -7.02 -13.10 15.44
C LEU A 94 -8.35 -13.84 15.41
N ARG A 95 -8.89 -14.07 14.19
CA ARG A 95 -10.05 -14.93 14.01
C ARG A 95 -9.71 -16.34 14.53
N PRO A 96 -10.62 -16.99 15.27
CA PRO A 96 -10.41 -18.33 15.80
C PRO A 96 -10.33 -19.40 14.71
#